data_AF-A0A938NBR1-F1
#
_entry.id   AF-A0A938NBR1-F1
#
_cell.length_a   1.000
_cell.length_b   1.000
_cell.length_c   1.000
_cell.angle_alpha   90.00
_cell.angle_beta   90.00
_cell.angle_gamma   90.00
#
_symmetry.space_group_name_H-M   'P 1'
#
loop_
_entity.id
_entity.type
_entity.pdbx_description
1 polymer ?
#
loop_
_entity_poly.entity_id
_entity_poly.type
_entity_poly.pdbx_seq_one_letter_code
_entity_poly.pdbx_strand_id
1 'polypeptide(L)'
;MTSASSPSGSAAVNTAVAQYPGSTVHEAELKVEQGELVWKVELITAALVEIDAWVDASTPAFRFASAPVNANPSDLNEDGAVDGADLGELLTIWGTTNPVLDIDGDGLVGGAELGTMLTRWNGQ
;
A
#
# COMPACT_ATOMS: atom_id res chain seq x y z
N MET A 1 -7.68 27.94 -28.30
CA MET A 1 -7.43 26.71 -27.52
C MET A 1 -6.64 27.15 -26.29
N THR A 2 -7.25 27.13 -25.11
CA THR A 2 -6.58 27.49 -23.86
C THR A 2 -5.63 26.35 -23.51
N SER A 3 -4.33 26.53 -23.76
CA SER A 3 -3.31 25.64 -23.21
C SER A 3 -3.32 25.85 -21.70
N ALA A 4 -4.06 25.02 -20.96
CA ALA A 4 -3.91 24.97 -19.51
C ALA A 4 -2.46 24.59 -19.23
N SER A 5 -1.71 25.48 -18.59
CA SER A 5 -0.36 25.19 -18.14
C SER A 5 -0.44 24.10 -17.07
N SER A 6 0.37 23.05 -17.21
CA SER A 6 0.51 22.01 -16.20
C SER A 6 0.78 22.62 -14.80
N PRO A 7 0.15 22.11 -13.72
CA PRO A 7 0.47 22.50 -12.36
C PRO A 7 1.94 22.18 -12.06
N SER A 8 2.56 23.01 -11.22
CA SER A 8 3.91 22.78 -10.73
C SER A 8 3.98 21.54 -9.84
N GLY A 9 5.16 20.91 -9.75
CA GLY A 9 5.39 19.79 -8.81
C GLY A 9 5.09 20.18 -7.37
N SER A 10 5.33 21.44 -6.98
CA SER A 10 4.95 21.96 -5.65
C SER A 10 3.44 21.96 -5.40
N ALA A 11 2.62 22.22 -6.42
CA ALA A 11 1.16 22.14 -6.30
C ALA A 11 0.68 20.69 -6.14
N ALA A 12 1.31 19.76 -6.87
CA ALA A 12 1.05 18.33 -6.72
C ALA A 12 1.45 17.81 -5.34
N VAL A 13 2.63 18.19 -4.84
CA VAL A 13 3.08 17.87 -3.48
C VAL A 13 2.11 18.37 -2.43
N ASN A 14 1.69 19.64 -2.50
CA ASN A 14 0.71 20.19 -1.56
C ASN A 14 -0.62 19.42 -1.60
N THR A 15 -1.06 19.01 -2.79
CA THR A 15 -2.27 18.21 -2.97
C THR A 15 -2.11 16.84 -2.33
N ALA A 16 -1.00 16.15 -2.57
CA ALA A 16 -0.71 14.82 -2.03
C ALA A 16 -0.62 14.85 -0.49
N VAL A 17 0.14 15.78 0.08
CA VAL A 17 0.28 15.95 1.54
C VAL A 17 -1.05 16.34 2.21
N ALA A 18 -1.92 17.09 1.52
CA ALA A 18 -3.25 17.40 2.03
C ALA A 18 -4.17 16.16 2.13
N GLN A 19 -3.97 15.15 1.26
CA GLN A 19 -4.67 13.87 1.37
C GLN A 19 -4.09 12.96 2.44
N TYR A 20 -2.78 13.08 2.72
CA TYR A 20 -2.08 12.31 3.73
C TYR A 20 -1.40 13.21 4.78
N PRO A 21 -2.17 13.85 5.68
CA PRO A 21 -1.60 14.77 6.66
C PRO A 21 -0.54 14.08 7.54
N GLY A 22 0.57 14.77 7.76
CA GLY A 22 1.69 14.25 8.56
C GLY A 22 2.63 13.33 7.80
N SER A 23 2.42 13.08 6.52
CA SER A 23 3.41 12.41 5.67
C SER A 23 4.61 13.31 5.38
N THR A 24 5.80 12.73 5.25
CA THR A 24 6.96 13.38 4.65
C THR A 24 7.03 13.07 3.15
N VAL A 25 7.56 14.00 2.37
CA VAL A 25 7.75 13.82 0.92
C VAL A 25 9.14 13.24 0.69
N HIS A 26 9.22 12.10 0.02
CA HIS A 26 10.48 11.49 -0.40
C HIS A 26 10.90 12.05 -1.77
N GLU A 27 10.03 11.92 -2.76
CA GLU A 27 10.28 12.35 -4.13
C GLU A 27 8.98 12.84 -4.80
N ALA A 28 9.11 13.68 -5.81
CA ALA A 28 8.01 14.03 -6.71
C ALA A 28 8.51 14.09 -8.15
N GLU A 29 7.99 13.20 -8.99
CA GLU A 29 8.42 13.05 -10.38
C GLU A 29 7.23 13.20 -11.35
N LEU A 30 7.49 13.85 -12.49
CA LEU A 30 6.49 14.00 -13.56
C LEU A 30 6.58 12.79 -14.49
N LYS A 31 5.46 12.10 -14.70
CA LYS A 31 5.33 10.90 -15.52
C LYS A 31 4.24 11.04 -16.58
N VAL A 32 4.26 10.13 -17.54
CA VAL A 32 3.15 9.89 -18.47
C VAL A 32 2.55 8.53 -18.14
N GLU A 33 1.28 8.50 -17.72
CA GLU A 33 0.52 7.28 -17.44
C GLU A 33 -0.67 7.22 -18.40
N GLN A 34 -0.79 6.13 -19.16
CA GLN A 34 -1.87 5.92 -20.15
C GLN A 34 -2.05 7.08 -21.15
N GLY A 35 -0.98 7.83 -21.44
CA GLY A 35 -0.99 8.97 -22.34
C GLY A 35 -1.32 10.32 -21.69
N GLU A 36 -1.52 10.35 -20.36
CA GLU A 36 -1.77 11.57 -19.59
C GLU A 36 -0.57 11.92 -18.72
N LEU A 37 -0.25 13.22 -18.63
CA LEU A 37 0.77 13.68 -17.69
C LEU A 37 0.22 13.62 -16.26
N VAL A 38 1.01 13.02 -15.37
CA VAL A 38 0.72 12.89 -13.94
C VAL A 38 1.96 13.17 -13.11
N TRP A 39 1.77 13.66 -11.90
CA TRP A 39 2.80 13.70 -10.87
C TRP A 39 2.68 12.45 -10.00
N LYS A 40 3.76 11.70 -9.86
CA LYS A 40 3.92 10.66 -8.84
C LYS A 40 4.65 11.30 -7.67
N VAL A 41 3.99 11.42 -6.52
CA VAL A 41 4.56 11.98 -5.29
C VAL A 41 4.73 10.83 -4.29
N GLU A 42 5.97 10.48 -4.01
CA GLU A 42 6.31 9.46 -3.02
C GLU A 42 6.27 10.08 -1.64
N LEU A 43 5.43 9.52 -0.77
CA LEU A 43 5.22 9.98 0.59
C LEU A 43 5.55 8.85 1.58
N ILE A 44 6.14 9.21 2.72
CA ILE A 44 6.23 8.32 3.88
C ILE A 44 5.21 8.82 4.89
N THR A 45 4.19 8.03 5.16
CA THR A 45 3.12 8.39 6.12
C THR A 45 3.65 8.43 7.55
N ALA A 46 2.85 8.97 8.49
CA ALA A 46 3.19 8.95 9.92
C ALA A 46 3.34 7.52 10.49
N ALA A 47 2.77 6.52 9.83
CA ALA A 47 2.93 5.10 10.15
C ALA A 47 4.17 4.45 9.51
N LEU A 48 5.06 5.26 8.89
CA LEU A 48 6.24 4.81 8.14
C LEU A 48 5.93 3.94 6.92
N VAL A 49 4.70 4.00 6.41
CA VAL A 49 4.30 3.35 5.17
C VAL A 49 4.61 4.26 3.99
N GLU A 50 5.34 3.75 3.01
CA GLU A 50 5.57 4.42 1.73
C GLU A 50 4.29 4.36 0.88
N ILE A 51 3.92 5.47 0.25
CA ILE A 51 2.80 5.54 -0.70
C ILE A 51 3.19 6.39 -1.89
N ASP A 52 2.75 5.97 -3.06
CA ASP A 52 2.81 6.72 -4.31
C ASP A 52 1.48 7.45 -4.51
N ALA A 53 1.44 8.76 -4.27
CA ALA A 53 0.30 9.60 -4.54
C ALA A 53 0.33 10.11 -5.98
N TRP A 54 -0.73 9.83 -6.75
CA TRP A 54 -0.84 10.21 -8.15
C TRP A 54 -1.74 11.45 -8.27
N VAL A 55 -1.17 12.53 -8.78
CA VAL A 55 -1.86 13.81 -8.99
C VAL A 55 -1.87 14.13 -10.48
N ASP A 56 -3.00 14.62 -10.98
CA ASP A 56 -3.10 15.08 -12.36
C ASP A 56 -2.06 16.19 -12.64
N ALA A 57 -1.43 16.19 -13.82
CA ALA A 57 -0.45 17.23 -14.18
C ALA A 57 -1.01 18.24 -15.19
N SER A 58 -2.31 18.27 -15.42
CA SER A 58 -3.05 19.37 -16.05
C SER A 58 -3.85 20.19 -15.02
N THR A 59 -4.17 19.59 -13.87
CA THR A 59 -4.86 20.20 -12.72
C THR A 59 -4.27 19.65 -11.42
N PRO A 60 -4.22 20.38 -10.29
CA PRO A 60 -3.73 19.81 -9.03
C PRO A 60 -4.77 18.87 -8.38
N ALA A 61 -5.48 18.07 -9.18
CA ALA A 61 -6.49 17.14 -8.71
C ALA A 61 -5.82 15.82 -8.31
N PHE A 62 -6.05 15.40 -7.06
CA PHE A 62 -5.66 14.07 -6.61
C PHE A 62 -6.44 13.00 -7.39
N ARG A 63 -5.74 11.98 -7.89
CA ARG A 63 -6.36 10.86 -8.63
C ARG A 63 -6.58 9.67 -7.71
N PHE A 64 -5.49 9.13 -7.18
CA PHE A 64 -5.46 7.98 -6.27
C PHE A 64 -4.09 7.91 -5.61
N ALA A 65 -3.93 7.03 -4.63
CA ALA A 65 -2.61 6.62 -4.15
C ALA A 65 -2.49 5.10 -4.18
N SER A 66 -1.27 4.62 -4.36
CA SER A 66 -0.91 3.22 -4.24
C SER A 66 0.20 3.10 -3.19
N ALA A 67 0.00 2.31 -2.15
CA ALA A 67 1.12 1.83 -1.35
C ALA A 67 1.82 0.69 -2.11
N PRO A 68 3.12 0.42 -1.87
CA PRO A 68 3.65 -0.91 -2.09
C PRO A 68 2.70 -1.88 -1.39
N VAL A 69 2.04 -2.74 -2.15
CA VAL A 69 1.27 -3.82 -1.55
C VAL A 69 2.29 -4.84 -1.08
N ASN A 70 2.81 -4.69 0.14
CA ASN A 70 3.30 -5.85 0.88
C ASN A 70 2.30 -6.21 1.97
N ALA A 71 1.09 -6.56 1.55
CA ALA A 71 0.10 -7.10 2.44
C ALA A 71 -0.53 -8.29 1.75
N ASN A 72 0.29 -9.29 1.45
CA ASN A 72 -0.25 -10.62 1.56
C ASN A 72 -0.47 -10.83 3.07
N PRO A 73 -1.71 -10.89 3.59
CA PRO A 73 -1.96 -11.09 5.01
C PRO A 73 -1.47 -12.46 5.51
N SER A 74 -0.90 -13.27 4.62
CA SER A 74 -0.28 -14.55 4.90
C SER A 74 1.25 -14.52 4.80
N ASP A 75 1.85 -13.41 4.39
CA ASP A 75 3.29 -13.11 4.54
C ASP A 75 3.44 -12.45 5.91
N LEU A 76 3.60 -13.27 6.94
CA LEU A 76 3.57 -12.85 8.34
C LEU A 76 4.92 -12.30 8.78
N ASN A 77 6.00 -12.82 8.19
CA ASN A 77 7.36 -12.41 8.52
C ASN A 77 7.88 -11.26 7.63
N GLU A 78 7.07 -10.81 6.66
CA GLU A 78 7.33 -9.73 5.71
C GLU A 78 8.55 -9.96 4.80
N ASP A 79 8.88 -11.23 4.50
CA ASP A 79 10.03 -11.58 3.64
C ASP A 79 9.70 -11.59 2.14
N GLY A 80 8.44 -11.33 1.79
CA GLY A 80 7.94 -11.27 0.43
C GLY A 80 7.53 -12.62 -0.16
N ALA A 81 7.66 -13.70 0.61
CA ALA A 81 7.11 -15.02 0.32
C ALA A 81 5.97 -15.38 1.27
N VAL A 82 5.20 -16.41 0.91
CA VAL A 82 4.31 -17.12 1.82
C VAL A 82 4.74 -18.56 1.81
N ASP A 83 5.41 -18.96 2.88
CA ASP A 83 6.06 -20.24 2.97
C ASP A 83 6.03 -20.86 4.38
N GLY A 84 6.95 -21.80 4.63
CA GLY A 84 7.06 -22.52 5.89
C GLY A 84 7.37 -21.62 7.09
N ALA A 85 8.03 -20.47 6.88
CA ALA A 85 8.32 -19.51 7.92
C ALA A 85 7.03 -18.87 8.43
N ASP A 86 6.17 -18.38 7.52
CA ASP A 86 4.87 -17.80 7.87
C ASP A 86 3.94 -18.82 8.50
N LEU A 87 3.92 -20.06 7.99
CA LEU A 87 3.17 -21.15 8.61
C LEU A 87 3.64 -21.41 10.05
N GLY A 88 4.95 -21.34 10.28
CA GLY A 88 5.53 -21.43 11.61
C GLY A 88 4.96 -20.36 12.54
N GLU A 89 4.91 -19.11 12.08
CA GLU A 89 4.36 -17.99 12.85
C GLU A 89 2.86 -18.16 13.13
N LEU A 90 2.07 -18.54 12.12
CA LEU A 90 0.63 -18.83 12.27
C LEU A 90 0.37 -19.89 13.37
N LEU A 91 1.20 -20.94 13.40
CA LEU A 91 1.07 -22.02 14.38
C LEU A 91 1.44 -21.59 15.81
N THR A 92 2.27 -20.55 15.99
CA THR A 92 2.61 -20.06 17.34
C THR A 92 1.43 -19.42 18.06
N ILE A 93 0.46 -18.91 17.31
CA ILE A 93 -0.72 -18.20 17.81
C ILE A 93 -2.02 -19.00 17.59
N TRP A 94 -1.91 -20.28 17.26
CA TRP A 94 -3.06 -21.12 16.96
C TRP A 94 -4.07 -21.17 18.10
N GLY A 95 -5.35 -20.97 17.78
CA GLY A 95 -6.46 -20.95 18.74
C GLY A 95 -6.45 -19.74 19.67
N THR A 96 -5.67 -18.69 19.37
CA THR A 96 -5.69 -17.43 20.11
C THR A 96 -6.62 -16.42 19.46
N THR A 97 -7.06 -15.43 20.23
CA THR A 97 -7.78 -14.26 19.73
C THR A 97 -6.75 -13.23 19.23
N ASN A 98 -6.47 -13.23 17.94
CA ASN A 98 -5.60 -12.22 17.33
C ASN A 98 -6.36 -11.50 16.20
N PRO A 99 -6.87 -10.28 16.42
CA PRO A 99 -7.69 -9.56 15.45
C PRO A 99 -6.95 -9.21 14.15
N VAL A 100 -5.62 -9.24 14.15
CA VAL A 100 -4.81 -8.95 12.95
C VAL A 100 -4.79 -10.16 12.02
N LEU A 101 -4.84 -11.36 12.59
CA LEU A 101 -4.71 -12.62 11.86
C LEU A 101 -6.00 -13.42 11.81
N ASP A 102 -7.07 -12.96 12.46
CA ASP A 102 -8.45 -13.42 12.30
C ASP A 102 -9.02 -12.86 10.98
N ILE A 103 -8.74 -13.56 9.88
CA ILE A 103 -9.04 -13.08 8.52
C ILE A 103 -10.53 -13.28 8.21
N ASP A 104 -11.13 -14.35 8.73
CA ASP A 104 -12.53 -14.67 8.48
C ASP A 104 -13.50 -14.07 9.52
N GLY A 105 -12.98 -13.54 10.62
CA GLY A 105 -13.74 -12.85 11.66
C GLY A 105 -14.45 -13.79 12.64
N ASP A 106 -14.04 -15.06 12.73
CA ASP A 106 -14.64 -16.04 13.65
C ASP A 106 -14.17 -15.88 15.11
N GLY A 107 -13.18 -15.01 15.34
CA GLY A 107 -12.64 -14.67 16.63
C GLY A 107 -11.44 -15.52 17.06
N LEU A 108 -10.98 -16.47 16.24
CA LEU A 108 -9.83 -17.31 16.51
C LEU A 108 -8.91 -17.39 15.29
N VAL A 109 -7.61 -17.55 15.53
CA VAL A 109 -6.68 -17.96 14.46
C VAL A 109 -6.72 -19.47 14.32
N GLY A 110 -7.14 -19.98 13.17
CA GLY A 110 -7.28 -21.42 12.98
C GLY A 110 -7.32 -21.91 11.54
N GLY A 111 -8.18 -22.89 11.31
CA GLY A 111 -8.24 -23.61 10.05
C GLY A 111 -8.64 -22.75 8.85
N ALA A 112 -9.42 -21.69 9.07
CA ALA A 112 -9.83 -20.76 8.03
C ALA A 112 -8.65 -19.88 7.56
N GLU A 113 -7.85 -19.39 8.50
CA GLU A 113 -6.64 -18.62 8.24
C GLU A 113 -5.59 -19.47 7.55
N LEU A 114 -5.39 -20.70 8.02
CA LEU A 114 -4.51 -21.66 7.36
C LEU A 114 -4.98 -21.95 5.94
N GLY A 115 -6.28 -22.16 5.74
CA GLY A 115 -6.86 -22.34 4.41
C GLY A 115 -6.55 -21.16 3.51
N THR A 116 -6.74 -19.94 4.01
CA THR A 116 -6.42 -18.69 3.30
C THR A 116 -4.94 -18.60 2.96
N MET A 117 -4.04 -18.85 3.91
CA MET A 117 -2.59 -18.87 3.71
C MET A 117 -2.19 -19.83 2.59
N LEU A 118 -2.72 -21.05 2.59
CA LEU A 118 -2.39 -22.05 1.59
C LEU A 118 -2.85 -21.65 0.17
N THR A 119 -3.91 -20.84 0.03
CA THR A 119 -4.28 -20.30 -1.30
C THR A 119 -3.26 -19.32 -1.86
N ARG A 120 -2.39 -18.78 -0.99
CA ARG A 120 -1.42 -17.74 -1.30
C ARG A 120 0.03 -18.23 -1.24
N TRP A 121 0.23 -19.53 -0.99
CA TRP A 121 1.53 -20.17 -0.90
C TRP A 121 2.35 -19.96 -2.17
N ASN A 122 3.58 -19.48 -2.01
CA ASN A 122 4.49 -19.24 -3.14
C ASN A 122 5.95 -19.67 -2.86
N GLY A 123 6.24 -20.21 -1.67
CA GLY A 123 7.55 -20.76 -1.32
C GLY A 123 7.93 -21.98 -2.16
N GLN A 124 9.12 -21.93 -2.77
CA GLN A 124 9.81 -23.02 -3.48
C GLN A 124 11.17 -23.33 -2.84
#